data_AF-T0XYL5-F1
#
_entry.id   AF-T0XYL5-F1
#
_cell.length_a   1.000
_cell.length_b   1.000
_cell.length_c   1.000
_cell.angle_alpha   90.00
_cell.angle_beta   90.00
_cell.angle_gamma   90.00
#
_symmetry.space_group_name_H-M   'P 1'
#
loop_
_entity.id
_entity.type
_entity.pdbx_description
1 polymer ?
#
loop_
_entity_poly.entity_id
_entity_poly.type
_entity_poly.pdbx_seq_one_letter_code
_entity_poly.pdbx_strand_id
1 'polypeptide(L)'
;MTFIRKIKKGDKVYYQEVENKWINGKTVQKHIRYIGKDRENPDRIPLEKIQFGYIATRLMQGDLSPNELFDMIEKMGHHVNRDNLEKIGLYYDFKKN
;
A
#
# COMPACT_ATOMS: atom_id res chain seq x y z
N MET A 1 -9.52 7.33 8.41
CA MET A 1 -10.50 6.47 7.71
C MET A 1 -10.29 6.62 6.22
N THR A 2 -10.11 5.52 5.50
CA THR A 2 -9.96 5.53 4.04
C THR A 2 -11.31 5.40 3.35
N PHE A 3 -11.40 5.85 2.10
CA PHE A 3 -12.57 5.64 1.24
C PHE A 3 -12.16 5.55 -0.23
N ILE A 4 -13.01 4.91 -1.04
CA ILE A 4 -12.79 4.81 -2.48
C ILE A 4 -13.32 6.08 -3.17
N ARG A 5 -12.42 6.79 -3.84
CA ARG A 5 -12.71 7.97 -4.66
C ARG A 5 -12.77 7.58 -6.13
N LYS A 6 -13.81 8.06 -6.81
CA LYS A 6 -13.96 8.00 -8.27
C LYS A 6 -13.19 9.16 -8.93
N ILE A 7 -12.48 8.87 -10.02
CA ILE A 7 -11.79 9.84 -10.88
C ILE A 7 -12.25 9.64 -12.32
N LYS A 8 -12.56 10.74 -13.01
CA LYS A 8 -12.82 10.73 -14.45
C LYS A 8 -11.59 11.25 -15.19
N LYS A 9 -11.11 10.51 -16.20
CA LYS A 9 -9.97 10.90 -17.05
C LYS A 9 -10.38 10.73 -18.51
N GLY A 10 -10.75 11.83 -19.16
CA GLY A 10 -11.44 11.79 -20.45
C GLY A 10 -12.78 11.05 -20.31
N ASP A 11 -13.01 10.07 -21.19
CA ASP A 11 -14.22 9.24 -21.17
C ASP A 11 -14.13 8.04 -20.22
N LYS A 12 -12.99 7.84 -19.55
CA LYS A 12 -12.75 6.70 -18.67
C LYS A 12 -12.97 7.06 -17.21
N VAL A 13 -13.51 6.11 -16.46
CA VAL A 13 -13.70 6.19 -15.01
C VAL A 13 -12.73 5.24 -14.34
N TYR A 14 -12.11 5.72 -13.26
CA TYR A 14 -11.17 4.98 -12.43
C TYR A 14 -11.48 5.19 -10.95
N TYR A 15 -10.99 4.28 -10.12
CA TYR A 15 -11.16 4.30 -8.68
C TYR A 15 -9.80 4.27 -7.99
N GLN A 16 -9.70 4.98 -6.87
CA GLN A 16 -8.52 5.01 -6.01
C GLN A 16 -8.95 5.01 -4.55
N GLU A 17 -8.17 4.40 -3.68
CA GLU A 17 -8.34 4.51 -2.24
C GLU A 17 -7.57 5.72 -1.71
N VAL A 18 -8.24 6.56 -0.93
CA VAL A 18 -7.67 7.78 -0.37
C VAL A 18 -7.97 7.90 1.12
N GLU A 19 -7.12 8.63 1.83
CA GLU A 19 -7.32 9.02 3.22
C GLU A 19 -7.42 10.55 3.32
N ASN A 20 -8.39 11.05 4.08
CA ASN A 20 -8.44 12.47 4.44
C ASN A 20 -7.48 12.76 5.59
N LYS A 21 -6.60 13.75 5.41
CA LYS A 21 -5.73 14.29 6.45
C LYS A 21 -5.97 15.78 6.61
N TRP A 22 -6.07 16.24 7.86
CA TRP A 22 -6.09 17.67 8.17
C TRP A 22 -4.67 18.21 8.24
N ILE A 23 -4.35 19.17 7.36
CA ILE A 23 -3.05 19.82 7.30
C ILE A 23 -3.31 21.33 7.16
N ASN A 24 -2.76 22.13 8.07
CA ASN A 24 -2.84 23.60 8.04
C ASN A 24 -4.28 24.13 7.86
N GLY A 25 -5.24 23.58 8.60
CA GLY A 25 -6.64 24.00 8.55
C GLY A 25 -7.40 23.60 7.27
N LYS A 26 -6.81 22.75 6.41
CA LYS A 26 -7.46 22.22 5.21
C LYS A 26 -7.47 20.71 5.21
N THR A 27 -8.53 20.12 4.65
CA THR A 27 -8.56 18.68 4.39
C THR A 27 -7.83 18.37 3.09
N VAL A 28 -6.76 17.59 3.18
CA VAL A 28 -5.96 17.11 2.05
C VAL A 28 -6.20 15.62 1.88
N GLN A 29 -6.37 15.17 0.64
CA GLN A 29 -6.51 13.74 0.32
C GLN A 29 -5.15 13.13 0.03
N LYS A 30 -4.71 12.21 0.89
CA LYS A 30 -3.55 11.36 0.65
C LYS A 30 -3.98 10.16 -0.21
N HIS A 31 -3.31 9.97 -1.34
CA HIS A 31 -3.47 8.76 -2.14
C HIS A 31 -2.89 7.54 -1.42
N ILE A 32 -3.67 6.46 -1.30
CA ILE A 32 -3.24 5.19 -0.72
C ILE A 32 -2.84 4.25 -1.85
N ARG A 33 -3.79 3.88 -2.71
CA ARG A 33 -3.54 2.97 -3.84
C ARG A 33 -4.54 3.18 -4.98
N TYR A 34 -4.16 2.70 -6.15
CA TYR A 34 -5.04 2.62 -7.30
C TYR A 34 -5.90 1.36 -7.22
N ILE A 35 -7.19 1.47 -7.53
CA ILE A 35 -8.14 0.36 -7.50
C ILE A 35 -8.42 -0.17 -8.90
N GLY A 36 -8.42 0.67 -9.94
CA GLY A 36 -8.74 0.21 -11.30
C GLY A 36 -10.04 0.78 -11.83
N LYS A 37 -10.67 0.07 -12.76
CA LYS A 37 -11.95 0.45 -13.38
C LYS A 37 -13.17 -0.10 -12.66
N ASP A 38 -12.99 -1.15 -11.86
CA ASP A 38 -14.02 -1.74 -11.03
C ASP A 38 -13.73 -1.40 -9.57
N ARG A 39 -14.73 -0.86 -8.87
CA ARG A 39 -14.62 -0.49 -7.46
C ARG A 39 -14.52 -1.71 -6.55
N GLU A 40 -15.26 -2.77 -6.90
CA GLU A 40 -15.43 -3.95 -6.05
C GLU A 40 -14.38 -5.03 -6.37
N ASN A 41 -13.84 -5.01 -7.59
CA ASN A 41 -12.76 -5.90 -8.04
C ASN A 41 -11.50 -5.09 -8.37
N PRO A 42 -10.64 -4.79 -7.38
CA PRO A 42 -9.43 -4.04 -7.62
C PRO A 42 -8.51 -4.77 -8.60
N ASP A 43 -7.88 -4.01 -9.51
CA ASP A 43 -6.78 -4.50 -10.34
C ASP A 43 -5.64 -4.94 -9.40
N ARG A 44 -5.19 -6.19 -9.54
CA ARG A 44 -4.08 -6.76 -8.76
C ARG A 44 -2.97 -7.20 -9.69
N ILE A 45 -1.76 -6.83 -9.34
CA ILE A 45 -0.57 -7.38 -9.98
C ILE A 45 -0.17 -8.64 -9.20
N PRO A 46 -0.24 -9.85 -9.78
CA PRO A 46 0.12 -11.06 -9.05
C PRO A 46 1.60 -11.01 -8.64
N LEU A 47 1.88 -11.45 -7.42
CA LEU A 47 3.23 -11.70 -6.91
C LEU A 47 3.56 -13.17 -7.14
N GLU A 48 4.44 -13.43 -8.10
CA GLU A 48 4.90 -14.77 -8.43
C GLU A 48 6.01 -15.22 -7.47
N LYS A 49 6.10 -16.53 -7.24
CA LYS A 49 7.07 -17.12 -6.29
C LYS A 49 8.51 -16.69 -6.54
N ILE A 50 8.89 -16.50 -7.81
CA ILE A 50 10.23 -16.07 -8.22
C ILE A 50 10.62 -14.69 -7.66
N GLN A 51 9.63 -13.82 -7.43
CA GLN A 51 9.86 -12.47 -6.93
C GLN A 51 10.17 -12.46 -5.42
N PHE A 52 9.70 -13.45 -4.67
CA PHE A 52 9.94 -13.52 -3.22
C PHE A 52 11.41 -13.69 -2.87
N GLY A 53 12.15 -14.48 -3.65
CA GLY A 53 13.59 -14.64 -3.44
C GLY A 53 14.33 -13.30 -3.53
N TYR A 54 14.06 -12.52 -4.59
CA TYR A 54 14.67 -11.22 -4.78
C TYR A 54 14.27 -10.19 -3.71
N ILE A 55 12.99 -10.17 -3.32
CA ILE A 55 12.50 -9.31 -2.24
C ILE A 55 13.22 -9.64 -0.92
N ALA A 56 13.36 -10.92 -0.59
CA ALA A 56 14.08 -11.37 0.61
C ALA A 56 15.54 -10.91 0.60
N THR A 57 16.24 -11.08 -0.54
CA THR A 57 17.63 -10.62 -0.69
C THR A 57 17.76 -9.12 -0.42
N ARG A 58 16.88 -8.30 -1.00
CA ARG A 58 16.92 -6.83 -0.79
C ARG A 58 16.63 -6.42 0.65
N LEU A 59 15.69 -7.09 1.32
CA LEU A 59 15.43 -6.86 2.75
C LEU A 59 16.67 -7.19 3.60
N MET A 60 17.32 -8.33 3.34
CA MET A 60 18.50 -8.76 4.08
C MET A 60 19.71 -7.86 3.85
N GLN A 61 19.85 -7.29 2.64
CA GLN A 61 20.92 -6.36 2.30
C GLN A 61 20.66 -4.94 2.84
N GLY A 62 19.44 -4.64 3.30
CA GLY A 62 19.05 -3.29 3.71
C GLY A 62 18.69 -2.36 2.55
N ASP A 63 18.69 -2.86 1.31
CA ASP A 63 18.33 -2.13 0.09
C ASP A 63 16.82 -1.92 -0.09
N LEU A 64 16.02 -2.55 0.78
CA LEU A 64 14.59 -2.40 0.88
C LEU A 64 14.19 -2.46 2.35
N SER A 65 13.49 -1.45 2.85
CA SER A 65 12.90 -1.50 4.18
C SER A 65 11.57 -2.25 4.19
N PRO A 66 11.13 -2.82 5.33
CA PRO A 66 9.80 -3.43 5.46
C PRO A 66 8.66 -2.47 5.08
N ASN A 67 8.78 -1.20 5.44
CA ASN A 67 7.76 -0.19 5.13
C ASN A 67 7.64 0.07 3.61
N GLU A 68 8.78 0.15 2.92
CA GLU A 68 8.78 0.30 1.45
C GLU A 68 8.20 -0.93 0.75
N LEU A 69 8.47 -2.13 1.27
CA LEU A 69 7.84 -3.36 0.78
C LEU A 69 6.31 -3.29 0.94
N PHE A 70 5.80 -2.90 2.11
CA PHE A 70 4.36 -2.78 2.33
C PHE A 70 3.72 -1.72 1.42
N ASP A 71 4.38 -0.58 1.25
CA ASP A 71 3.93 0.45 0.30
C ASP A 71 3.91 -0.08 -1.15
N MET A 72 4.89 -0.91 -1.53
CA MET A 72 4.92 -1.54 -2.85
C MET A 72 3.76 -2.53 -3.03
N ILE A 73 3.52 -3.40 -2.05
CA ILE A 73 2.44 -4.40 -2.09
C ILE A 73 1.07 -3.72 -2.17
N GLU A 74 0.86 -2.64 -1.39
CA GLU A 74 -0.36 -1.82 -1.45
C GLU A 74 -0.58 -1.20 -2.83
N LYS A 75 0.49 -0.68 -3.45
CA LYS A 75 0.44 -0.13 -4.82
C LYS A 75 0.17 -1.21 -5.87
N MET A 76 0.51 -2.47 -5.61
CA MET A 76 0.16 -3.61 -6.47
C MET A 76 -1.30 -4.05 -6.33
N GLY A 77 -2.11 -3.37 -5.51
CA GLY A 77 -3.51 -3.67 -5.29
C GLY A 77 -3.78 -4.67 -4.16
N HIS A 78 -2.74 -5.10 -3.44
CA HIS A 78 -2.85 -6.04 -2.32
C HIS A 78 -2.90 -5.26 -1.00
N HIS A 79 -4.00 -5.38 -0.27
CA HIS A 79 -4.13 -4.70 1.01
C HIS A 79 -3.29 -5.38 2.08
N VAL A 80 -2.50 -4.59 2.82
CA VAL A 80 -1.65 -5.04 3.92
C VAL A 80 -2.16 -4.41 5.21
N ASN A 81 -2.71 -5.25 6.10
CA ASN A 81 -3.03 -4.82 7.45
C ASN A 81 -1.74 -4.79 8.31
N ARG A 82 -1.21 -3.59 8.52
CA ARG A 82 0.03 -3.37 9.29
C ARG A 82 -0.14 -3.67 10.78
N ASP A 83 -1.31 -3.40 11.35
CA ASP A 83 -1.61 -3.63 12.77
C ASP A 83 -1.54 -5.13 13.13
N ASN A 84 -1.90 -6.01 12.18
CA ASN A 84 -1.77 -7.46 12.37
C ASN A 84 -0.31 -7.93 12.29
N LEU A 85 0.55 -7.24 11.53
CA LEU A 85 1.97 -7.58 11.41
C LEU A 85 2.76 -7.13 12.64
N GLU A 86 2.38 -6.00 13.26
CA GLU A 86 2.94 -5.58 14.56
C GLU A 86 2.66 -6.61 15.67
N LYS A 87 1.50 -7.29 15.63
CA LYS A 87 1.20 -8.40 16.55
C LYS A 87 2.03 -9.65 16.30
N ILE A 88 2.41 -9.92 15.04
CA ILE A 88 3.38 -10.98 14.72
C ILE A 88 4.80 -10.55 15.16
N GLY A 89 5.06 -9.25 15.21
CA GLY A 89 6.23 -8.60 15.79
C GLY A 89 6.36 -8.69 17.32
N LEU A 90 5.72 -9.65 17.98
CA LEU A 90 5.89 -9.90 19.42
C LEU A 90 7.32 -10.34 19.83
N TYR A 91 8.29 -10.44 18.90
CA TYR A 91 9.69 -10.81 19.20
C TYR A 91 10.76 -10.14 18.32
N TYR A 92 10.50 -8.98 17.70
CA TYR A 92 11.59 -8.26 17.02
C TYR A 92 11.53 -6.76 17.28
N ASP A 93 12.50 -6.29 18.07
CA ASP A 93 12.75 -4.88 18.34
C ASP A 93 13.31 -4.23 17.07
N PHE A 94 12.43 -3.61 16.27
CA PHE A 94 12.86 -2.62 15.30
C PHE A 94 13.35 -1.41 16.09
N LYS A 95 14.65 -1.39 16.39
CA LYS A 95 15.32 -0.27 17.04
C LYS A 95 14.86 1.04 16.40
N LYS A 96 14.16 1.83 17.19
CA LYS A 96 13.76 3.21 16.88
C LYS A 96 15.04 4.05 16.90
N ASN A 97 15.43 4.65 15.77
CA ASN A 97 16.40 5.75 15.75
C ASN A 97 15.78 6.99 16.40
#